data_AF-A0A640MP75-F1
#
_entry.id   AF-A0A640MP75-F1
#
_cell.length_a   1.000
_cell.length_b   1.000
_cell.length_c   1.000
_cell.angle_alpha   90.00
_cell.angle_beta   90.00
_cell.angle_gamma   90.00
#
_symmetry.space_group_name_H-M   'P 1'
#
loop_
_entity.id
_entity.type
_entity.pdbx_description
1 polymer ?
#
loop_
_entity_poly.entity_id
_entity_poly.type
_entity_poly.pdbx_seq_one_letter_code
_entity_poly.pdbx_strand_id
1 'polypeptide(L)'
;MGINLKEWIQSNWKKVIGILVIAVATPNIIGGLLNIPGGNLTIGDENAWVSFYGSYTGGIIGGIVALIIASTQLINERKKNKESQRSFLSAAKVDMNLSETKNVGRKKKGRIVLTEAYERLIGTEFETTYYSIIRYDGPDIIMNCEFNIVVGDSSNFETTDTITVWVDFFEKDEEILIPLCSTKFKKDQQGTKEEQEDFRRTPFVKEIQALYETLGGEKMRFYQSEIESERGHYVVGDKEITILRHDIQYTKFAQRGE
;
A
#
# COMPACT_ATOMS: atom_id res chain seq x y z
N MET A 1 11.63 -12.09 5.05
CA MET A 1 13.03 -11.84 4.66
C MET A 1 13.23 -12.28 3.22
N GLY A 2 13.19 -11.35 2.26
CA GLY A 2 13.57 -11.67 0.88
C GLY A 2 15.08 -11.61 0.76
N ILE A 3 15.74 -12.75 0.51
CA ILE A 3 17.17 -12.73 0.20
C ILE A 3 17.33 -11.95 -1.12
N ASN A 4 17.98 -10.80 -1.07
CA ASN A 4 18.32 -10.07 -2.27
C ASN A 4 19.35 -10.91 -3.05
N LEU A 5 18.90 -11.54 -4.14
CA LEU A 5 19.72 -12.47 -4.92
C LEU A 5 21.05 -11.83 -5.36
N LYS A 6 21.03 -10.52 -5.68
CA LYS A 6 22.22 -9.77 -6.04
C LYS A 6 23.21 -9.70 -4.88
N GLU A 7 22.72 -9.38 -3.68
CA GLU A 7 23.55 -9.33 -2.46
C GLU A 7 24.06 -10.73 -2.08
N TRP A 8 23.23 -11.76 -2.22
CA TRP A 8 23.63 -13.14 -1.93
C TRP A 8 24.71 -13.64 -2.90
N ILE A 9 24.55 -13.38 -4.21
CA ILE A 9 25.56 -13.70 -5.22
C ILE A 9 26.82 -12.90 -4.94
N GLN A 10 26.72 -11.60 -4.66
CA GLN A 10 27.88 -10.77 -4.32
C GLN A 10 28.59 -11.25 -3.04
N SER A 11 27.84 -11.73 -2.05
CA SER A 11 28.39 -12.29 -0.81
C SER A 11 29.05 -13.66 -1.03
N ASN A 12 28.52 -14.46 -1.97
CA ASN A 12 28.97 -15.83 -2.23
C ASN A 12 29.71 -16.01 -3.57
N TRP A 13 30.12 -14.93 -4.24
CA TRP A 13 30.62 -14.98 -5.62
C TRP A 13 31.84 -15.90 -5.77
N LYS A 14 32.74 -15.92 -4.77
CA LYS A 14 33.89 -16.84 -4.75
C LYS A 14 33.48 -18.31 -4.75
N LYS A 15 32.42 -18.66 -4.01
CA LYS A 15 31.87 -20.03 -3.97
C LYS A 15 31.21 -20.38 -5.31
N VAL A 16 30.44 -19.45 -5.87
CA VAL A 16 29.79 -19.62 -7.18
C VAL A 16 30.83 -19.85 -8.28
N ILE A 17 31.88 -19.02 -8.33
CA ILE A 17 32.99 -19.22 -9.28
C ILE A 17 33.70 -20.54 -9.00
N GLY A 18 33.97 -20.90 -7.74
CA GLY A 18 34.57 -22.18 -7.40
C GLY A 18 33.77 -23.37 -7.92
N ILE A 19 32.45 -23.36 -7.75
CA ILE A 19 31.55 -24.41 -8.28
C ILE A 19 31.59 -24.45 -9.81
N LEU A 20 31.55 -23.29 -10.48
CA LEU A 20 31.64 -23.23 -11.94
C LEU A 20 32.99 -23.73 -12.48
N VAL A 21 34.09 -23.35 -11.82
CA VAL A 21 35.44 -23.83 -12.18
C VAL A 21 35.52 -25.34 -11.98
N ILE A 22 35.03 -25.88 -10.86
CA ILE A 22 35.00 -27.33 -10.63
C ILE A 22 34.13 -28.02 -11.69
N ALA A 23 32.96 -27.49 -12.00
CA ALA A 23 32.08 -28.06 -13.02
C ALA A 23 32.75 -28.10 -14.40
N VAL A 24 33.44 -27.02 -14.81
CA VAL A 24 34.16 -26.97 -16.10
C VAL A 24 35.45 -27.81 -16.08
N ALA A 25 36.16 -27.86 -14.96
CA ALA A 25 37.42 -28.59 -14.83
C ALA A 25 37.22 -30.10 -14.70
N THR A 26 36.13 -30.56 -14.09
CA THR A 26 35.88 -31.98 -13.81
C THR A 26 35.93 -32.85 -15.07
N PRO A 27 35.25 -32.51 -16.19
CA PRO A 27 35.38 -33.26 -17.43
C PRO A 27 36.82 -33.34 -17.95
N ASN A 28 37.58 -32.24 -17.85
CA ASN A 28 38.97 -32.18 -18.32
C ASN A 28 39.89 -33.04 -17.48
N ILE A 29 39.69 -33.05 -16.16
CA ILE A 29 40.42 -33.90 -15.22
C ILE A 29 40.09 -35.37 -15.48
N ILE A 30 38.81 -35.71 -15.66
CA ILE A 30 38.38 -37.09 -15.98
C ILE A 30 38.99 -37.53 -17.32
N GLY A 31 38.91 -36.70 -18.36
CA GLY A 31 39.51 -36.99 -19.66
C GLY A 31 41.02 -37.21 -19.59
N GLY A 32 41.73 -36.36 -18.84
CA GLY A 32 43.18 -36.50 -18.62
C GLY A 32 43.57 -37.76 -17.82
N LEU A 33 42.83 -38.07 -16.75
CA LEU A 33 43.06 -39.27 -15.93
C LEU A 33 42.85 -40.56 -16.72
N LEU A 34 41.85 -40.56 -17.61
CA LEU A 34 41.55 -41.75 -18.40
C LEU A 34 42.53 -41.98 -19.56
N ASN A 35 43.31 -40.96 -19.98
CA ASN A 35 44.30 -41.04 -21.07
C ASN A 35 45.71 -41.51 -20.63
N ILE A 36 45.89 -41.89 -19.36
CA ILE A 36 47.20 -42.34 -18.84
C ILE A 36 47.57 -43.70 -19.48
N PRO A 37 48.80 -43.85 -20.04
CA PRO A 37 49.24 -45.05 -20.75
C PRO A 37 49.30 -46.25 -19.80
N GLY A 38 48.23 -47.04 -19.81
CA GLY A 38 47.94 -48.11 -18.86
C GLY A 38 46.44 -48.34 -18.67
N GLY A 39 45.62 -47.32 -18.95
CA GLY A 39 44.16 -47.39 -18.95
C GLY A 39 43.56 -47.45 -20.36
N ASN A 40 43.47 -48.63 -20.97
CA ASN A 40 42.64 -48.86 -22.17
C ASN A 40 41.12 -48.83 -21.85
N LEU A 41 40.70 -47.96 -20.94
CA LEU A 41 39.32 -47.88 -20.42
C LEU A 41 38.51 -46.72 -21.01
N THR A 42 39.14 -45.80 -21.76
CA THR A 42 38.40 -44.86 -22.61
C THR A 42 37.84 -45.58 -23.83
N ILE A 43 36.65 -46.14 -23.68
CA ILE A 43 35.87 -46.65 -24.82
C ILE A 43 35.16 -45.44 -25.46
N GLY A 44 35.72 -44.91 -26.55
CA GLY A 44 35.08 -43.82 -27.31
C GLY A 44 36.05 -43.15 -28.28
N ASP A 45 35.56 -42.75 -29.45
CA ASP A 45 36.28 -41.88 -30.37
C ASP A 45 36.24 -40.42 -29.89
N GLU A 46 37.02 -39.55 -30.52
CA GLU A 46 37.02 -38.11 -30.20
C GLU A 46 35.60 -37.51 -30.30
N ASN A 47 34.78 -38.03 -31.23
CA ASN A 47 33.40 -37.59 -31.42
C ASN A 47 32.52 -37.89 -30.19
N ALA A 48 32.67 -39.06 -29.56
CA ALA A 48 31.96 -39.41 -28.33
C ALA A 48 32.27 -38.44 -27.19
N TRP A 49 33.54 -38.04 -27.06
CA TRP A 49 33.96 -37.05 -26.05
C TRP A 49 33.40 -35.67 -26.32
N VAL A 50 33.49 -35.18 -27.56
CA VAL A 50 32.89 -33.89 -27.92
C VAL A 50 31.39 -33.87 -27.65
N SER A 51 30.69 -34.97 -27.95
CA SER A 51 29.26 -35.13 -27.65
C SER A 51 28.95 -35.10 -26.15
N PHE A 52 29.76 -35.81 -25.33
CA PHE A 52 29.65 -35.75 -23.87
C PHE A 52 29.86 -34.34 -23.34
N TYR A 53 30.91 -33.64 -23.79
CA TYR A 53 31.16 -32.26 -23.38
C TYR A 53 30.04 -31.31 -23.78
N GLY A 54 29.51 -31.47 -25.00
CA GLY A 54 28.39 -30.67 -25.50
C GLY A 54 27.15 -30.86 -24.64
N SER A 55 26.78 -32.10 -24.34
CA SER A 55 25.61 -32.42 -23.50
C SER A 55 25.81 -32.01 -22.03
N TYR A 56 26.99 -32.22 -21.46
CA TYR A 56 27.33 -31.80 -20.10
C TYR A 56 27.29 -30.28 -19.94
N THR A 57 27.96 -29.55 -20.83
CA THR A 57 28.00 -28.08 -20.83
C THR A 57 26.61 -27.51 -21.11
N GLY A 58 25.88 -28.09 -22.06
CA GLY A 58 24.50 -27.74 -22.36
C GLY A 58 23.57 -27.93 -21.15
N GLY A 59 23.76 -29.00 -20.38
CA GLY A 59 23.03 -29.25 -19.13
C GLY A 59 23.28 -28.20 -18.06
N ILE A 60 24.55 -27.81 -17.85
CA ILE A 60 24.92 -26.75 -16.88
C ILE A 60 24.32 -25.41 -17.31
N ILE A 61 24.52 -25.01 -18.57
CA ILE A 61 24.00 -23.74 -19.10
C ILE A 61 22.47 -23.74 -19.02
N GLY A 62 21.82 -24.84 -19.41
CA GLY A 62 20.38 -25.00 -19.33
C GLY A 62 19.85 -24.87 -17.91
N GLY A 63 20.51 -25.48 -16.92
CA GLY A 63 20.18 -25.36 -15.51
C GLY A 63 20.30 -23.91 -14.98
N ILE A 64 21.37 -23.21 -15.36
CA ILE A 64 21.57 -21.79 -14.99
C ILE A 64 20.47 -20.92 -15.60
N VAL A 65 20.16 -21.09 -16.90
CA VAL A 65 19.10 -20.35 -17.59
C VAL A 65 17.73 -20.62 -16.94
N ALA A 66 17.41 -21.89 -16.66
CA ALA A 66 16.16 -22.26 -15.99
C ALA A 66 16.03 -21.60 -14.61
N LEU A 67 17.12 -21.59 -13.83
CA LEU A 67 17.16 -20.93 -12.52
C LEU A 67 16.92 -19.41 -12.63
N ILE A 68 17.52 -18.76 -13.63
CA ILE A 68 17.32 -17.31 -13.89
C ILE A 68 15.85 -17.03 -14.24
N ILE A 69 15.25 -17.84 -15.11
CA ILE A 69 13.84 -17.68 -15.51
C ILE A 69 12.92 -17.87 -14.31
N ALA A 70 13.08 -18.95 -13.55
CA ALA A 70 12.26 -19.24 -12.38
C ALA A 70 12.40 -18.13 -11.31
N SER A 71 13.61 -17.64 -11.08
CA SER A 71 13.86 -16.54 -10.14
C SER A 71 13.18 -15.24 -10.59
N THR A 72 13.25 -14.94 -11.89
CA THR A 72 12.61 -13.74 -12.47
C THR A 72 11.09 -13.83 -12.36
N GLN A 73 10.51 -15.00 -12.65
CA GLN A 73 9.07 -15.24 -12.51
C GLN A 73 8.62 -15.06 -11.06
N LEU A 74 9.32 -15.64 -10.08
CA LEU A 74 8.99 -15.49 -8.67
C LEU A 74 9.07 -14.04 -8.19
N ILE A 75 10.05 -13.26 -8.66
CA ILE A 75 10.16 -11.82 -8.33
C ILE A 75 8.98 -11.05 -8.92
N ASN A 76 8.64 -11.30 -10.18
CA ASN A 76 7.52 -10.66 -10.85
C ASN A 76 6.17 -11.03 -10.23
N GLU A 77 5.97 -12.29 -9.85
CA GLU A 77 4.77 -12.74 -9.15
C GLU A 77 4.65 -12.09 -7.77
N ARG A 78 5.74 -11.98 -7.02
CA ARG A 78 5.74 -11.26 -5.72
C ARG A 78 5.39 -9.79 -5.90
N LYS A 79 5.95 -9.15 -6.94
CA LYS A 79 5.65 -7.75 -7.26
C LYS A 79 4.19 -7.59 -7.66
N LYS A 80 3.70 -8.41 -8.58
CA LYS A 80 2.30 -8.40 -9.04
C LYS A 80 1.33 -8.69 -7.89
N ASN A 81 1.67 -9.64 -7.01
CA ASN A 81 0.87 -9.93 -5.84
C ASN A 81 0.79 -8.71 -4.94
N LYS A 82 1.93 -8.09 -4.56
CA LYS A 82 1.93 -6.84 -3.78
C LYS A 82 1.09 -5.74 -4.41
N GLU A 83 1.27 -5.50 -5.72
CA GLU A 83 0.50 -4.51 -6.47
C GLU A 83 -1.01 -4.81 -6.45
N SER A 84 -1.40 -6.07 -6.60
CA SER A 84 -2.81 -6.49 -6.49
C SER A 84 -3.39 -6.43 -5.07
N GLN A 85 -2.54 -6.36 -4.05
CA GLN A 85 -2.94 -6.19 -2.66
C GLN A 85 -3.13 -4.71 -2.29
N ARG A 86 -2.84 -3.77 -3.19
CA ARG A 86 -3.02 -2.34 -2.93
C ARG A 86 -4.49 -2.00 -3.00
N SER A 87 -4.94 -1.23 -2.02
CA SER A 87 -6.25 -0.60 -2.02
C SER A 87 -6.09 0.89 -2.04
N PHE A 88 -7.13 1.55 -2.52
CA PHE A 88 -7.17 2.98 -2.63
C PHE A 88 -8.36 3.52 -1.85
N LEU A 89 -8.19 4.72 -1.29
CA LEU A 89 -9.20 5.42 -0.53
C LEU A 89 -9.76 6.60 -1.32
N SER A 90 -11.04 6.89 -1.12
CA SER A 90 -11.67 8.13 -1.55
C SER A 90 -12.39 8.73 -0.35
N ALA A 91 -12.13 10.00 -0.09
CA ALA A 91 -12.80 10.78 0.94
C ALA A 91 -13.68 11.86 0.31
N ALA A 92 -14.90 12.02 0.80
CA ALA A 92 -15.76 13.11 0.40
C ALA A 92 -16.61 13.57 1.60
N LYS A 93 -16.89 14.87 1.66
CA LYS A 93 -17.67 15.49 2.73
C LYS A 93 -19.14 15.21 2.52
N VAL A 94 -19.83 14.92 3.62
CA VAL A 94 -21.27 14.74 3.68
C VAL A 94 -21.79 15.42 4.93
N ASP A 95 -22.81 16.25 4.78
CA ASP A 95 -23.55 16.81 5.92
C ASP A 95 -24.72 15.89 6.19
N MET A 96 -24.90 15.50 7.45
CA MET A 96 -26.03 14.68 7.85
C MET A 96 -26.43 14.96 9.30
N ASN A 97 -27.73 14.84 9.56
CA ASN A 97 -28.26 14.68 10.91
C ASN A 97 -28.52 13.18 11.15
N LEU A 98 -27.74 12.57 12.04
CA LEU A 98 -27.87 11.13 12.31
C LEU A 98 -29.20 10.77 12.97
N SER A 99 -29.78 11.66 13.78
CA SER A 99 -31.07 11.42 14.42
C SER A 99 -32.22 11.27 13.40
N GLU A 100 -32.08 11.91 12.24
CA GLU A 100 -33.08 11.89 11.17
C GLU A 100 -32.80 10.80 10.11
N THR A 101 -31.59 10.26 10.08
CA THR A 101 -31.13 9.39 8.99
C THR A 101 -31.23 7.91 9.38
N LYS A 102 -32.06 7.14 8.66
CA LYS A 102 -32.18 5.68 8.87
C LYS A 102 -30.98 4.89 8.35
N ASN A 103 -30.33 5.36 7.28
CA ASN A 103 -29.23 4.68 6.61
C ASN A 103 -27.95 5.52 6.66
N VAL A 104 -26.96 5.01 7.37
CA VAL A 104 -25.68 5.69 7.57
C VAL A 104 -24.75 5.39 6.39
N GLY A 105 -24.54 6.40 5.54
CA GLY A 105 -23.60 6.34 4.41
C GLY A 105 -24.21 5.86 3.08
N ARG A 106 -23.33 5.70 2.08
CA ARG A 106 -23.58 5.26 0.71
C ARG A 106 -23.43 3.74 0.53
N LYS A 107 -22.69 3.07 1.42
CA LYS A 107 -22.45 1.62 1.37
C LYS A 107 -23.42 0.84 2.27
N LYS A 108 -23.54 -0.46 2.00
CA LYS A 108 -24.39 -1.37 2.79
C LYS A 108 -23.88 -1.53 4.23
N LYS A 109 -22.55 -1.50 4.42
CA LYS A 109 -21.92 -1.47 5.75
C LYS A 109 -21.36 -0.07 5.96
N GLY A 110 -21.76 0.58 7.04
CA GLY A 110 -21.26 1.88 7.44
C GLY A 110 -20.99 1.88 8.94
N ARG A 111 -19.91 2.55 9.36
CA ARG A 111 -19.68 2.85 10.78
C ARG A 111 -19.23 4.28 10.96
N ILE A 112 -19.53 4.82 12.12
CA ILE A 112 -19.15 6.16 12.53
C ILE A 112 -18.08 6.02 13.58
N VAL A 113 -16.98 6.75 13.41
CA VAL A 113 -15.93 6.79 14.41
C VAL A 113 -16.29 7.85 15.46
N LEU A 114 -16.44 7.41 16.71
CA LEU A 114 -16.71 8.31 17.82
C LEU A 114 -15.41 9.00 18.23
N THR A 115 -15.32 10.30 17.97
CA THR A 115 -14.22 11.14 18.47
C THR A 115 -14.64 11.83 19.76
N GLU A 116 -13.69 12.17 20.62
CA GLU A 116 -13.98 12.86 21.89
C GLU A 116 -14.74 14.19 21.67
N ALA A 117 -14.39 14.92 20.61
CA ALA A 117 -15.10 16.16 20.26
C ALA A 117 -16.55 15.89 19.86
N TYR A 118 -16.79 14.82 19.09
CA TYR A 118 -18.11 14.44 18.63
C TYR A 118 -19.05 14.04 19.77
N GLU A 119 -18.55 13.25 20.74
CA GLU A 119 -19.31 12.86 21.94
C GLU A 119 -19.66 14.08 22.81
N ARG A 120 -18.69 14.96 23.04
CA ARG A 120 -18.90 16.17 23.87
C ARG A 120 -19.88 17.18 23.27
N LEU A 121 -19.96 17.24 21.94
CA LEU A 121 -20.81 18.19 21.21
C LEU A 121 -22.19 17.62 20.89
N ILE A 122 -22.49 16.41 21.39
CA ILE A 122 -23.75 15.69 21.16
C ILE A 122 -24.03 15.59 19.65
N GLY A 123 -22.99 15.27 18.86
CA GLY A 123 -23.07 15.36 17.40
C GLY A 123 -24.12 14.44 16.75
N THR A 124 -24.68 13.50 17.50
CA THR A 124 -25.78 12.64 17.05
C THR A 124 -27.12 13.37 16.93
N GLU A 125 -27.31 14.47 17.65
CA GLU A 125 -28.58 15.22 17.72
C GLU A 125 -28.65 16.37 16.72
N PHE A 126 -27.53 16.69 16.07
CA PHE A 126 -27.40 17.87 15.23
C PHE A 126 -26.82 17.53 13.86
N GLU A 127 -27.06 18.42 12.90
CA GLU A 127 -26.35 18.37 11.63
C GLU A 127 -24.84 18.52 11.87
N THR A 128 -24.07 17.61 11.29
CA THR A 128 -22.61 17.56 11.40
C THR A 128 -22.03 17.21 10.04
N THR A 129 -20.88 17.80 9.70
CA THR A 129 -20.13 17.38 8.51
C THR A 129 -19.25 16.19 8.86
N TYR A 130 -19.27 15.17 8.00
CA TYR A 130 -18.42 13.98 8.11
C TYR A 130 -17.54 13.86 6.88
N TYR A 131 -16.35 13.29 7.06
CA TYR A 131 -15.68 12.63 5.96
C TYR A 131 -16.24 11.23 5.77
N SER A 132 -16.87 11.01 4.62
CA SER A 132 -17.23 9.69 4.09
C SER A 132 -16.05 9.11 3.33
N ILE A 133 -15.40 8.14 3.97
CA ILE A 133 -14.24 7.43 3.44
C ILE A 133 -14.71 6.07 2.96
N ILE A 134 -14.45 5.81 1.67
CA ILE A 134 -14.72 4.52 1.05
C ILE A 134 -13.43 3.95 0.48
N ARG A 135 -13.35 2.62 0.46
CA ARG A 135 -12.27 1.89 -0.16
C ARG A 135 -12.69 1.37 -1.53
N TYR A 136 -11.74 1.31 -2.44
CA TYR A 136 -11.88 0.62 -3.71
C TYR A 136 -10.62 -0.16 -4.04
N ASP A 137 -10.82 -1.24 -4.80
CA ASP A 137 -9.79 -2.19 -5.22
C ASP A 137 -9.05 -2.94 -4.08
N GLY A 138 -8.26 -3.94 -4.45
CA GLY A 138 -7.45 -4.74 -3.55
C GLY A 138 -8.23 -5.79 -2.74
N PRO A 139 -7.64 -6.28 -1.62
CA PRO A 139 -8.14 -7.40 -0.84
C PRO A 139 -9.40 -7.06 -0.04
N ASP A 140 -9.93 -7.99 0.76
CA ASP A 140 -11.15 -7.76 1.54
C ASP A 140 -10.97 -6.85 2.75
N ILE A 141 -9.72 -6.69 3.23
CA ILE A 141 -9.37 -5.82 4.35
C ILE A 141 -8.05 -5.08 4.11
N ILE A 142 -7.93 -3.88 4.65
CA ILE A 142 -6.65 -3.21 4.96
C ILE A 142 -6.54 -3.03 6.48
N MET A 143 -5.34 -2.82 7.00
CA MET A 143 -5.08 -2.81 8.45
C MET A 143 -4.37 -1.52 8.90
N ASN A 144 -4.38 -1.27 10.21
CA ASN A 144 -3.61 -0.21 10.87
C ASN A 144 -3.84 1.16 10.23
N CYS A 145 -5.10 1.52 10.02
CA CYS A 145 -5.47 2.76 9.35
C CYS A 145 -5.43 3.93 10.34
N GLU A 146 -4.53 4.88 10.12
CA GLU A 146 -4.44 6.13 10.86
C GLU A 146 -4.86 7.28 9.95
N PHE A 147 -5.97 7.94 10.29
CA PHE A 147 -6.48 9.10 9.60
C PHE A 147 -6.10 10.36 10.37
N ASN A 148 -5.53 11.33 9.67
CA ASN A 148 -5.20 12.65 10.18
C ASN A 148 -5.89 13.70 9.31
N ILE A 149 -6.87 14.40 9.87
CA ILE A 149 -7.67 15.40 9.15
C ILE A 149 -7.38 16.77 9.73
N VAL A 150 -6.91 17.69 8.91
CA VAL A 150 -6.65 19.07 9.33
C VAL A 150 -7.87 19.91 9.02
N VAL A 151 -8.47 20.45 10.08
CA VAL A 151 -9.64 21.32 10.01
C VAL A 151 -9.27 22.72 10.51
N GLY A 152 -10.01 23.74 10.08
CA GLY A 152 -9.85 25.12 10.51
C GLY A 152 -11.17 25.78 10.85
N ASP A 153 -11.08 26.83 11.64
CA ASP A 153 -12.19 27.72 11.96
C ASP A 153 -12.65 28.51 10.72
N SER A 154 -11.72 28.93 9.89
CA SER A 154 -11.99 29.79 8.74
C SER A 154 -11.45 29.19 7.44
N SER A 155 -11.90 29.72 6.30
CA SER A 155 -11.33 29.37 5.00
C SER A 155 -9.84 29.70 4.87
N ASN A 156 -9.34 30.60 5.72
CA ASN A 156 -7.92 30.99 5.78
C ASN A 156 -7.12 30.12 6.76
N PHE A 157 -7.79 29.25 7.53
CA PHE A 157 -7.16 28.34 8.49
C PHE A 157 -6.27 29.04 9.52
N GLU A 158 -6.74 30.18 10.06
CA GLU A 158 -6.01 30.94 11.09
C GLU A 158 -5.84 30.11 12.37
N THR A 159 -6.90 29.44 12.82
CA THR A 159 -6.83 28.42 13.86
C THR A 159 -7.10 27.06 13.24
N THR A 160 -6.16 26.12 13.42
CA THR A 160 -6.32 24.74 12.95
C THR A 160 -6.42 23.74 14.10
N ASP A 161 -7.12 22.65 13.86
CA ASP A 161 -7.08 21.44 14.67
C ASP A 161 -6.80 20.22 13.79
N THR A 162 -6.30 19.15 14.41
CA THR A 162 -6.08 17.87 13.74
C THR A 162 -6.91 16.80 14.43
N ILE A 163 -7.83 16.22 13.66
CA ILE A 163 -8.65 15.09 14.08
C ILE A 163 -7.88 13.83 13.69
N THR A 164 -7.37 13.11 14.70
CA THR A 164 -6.67 11.84 14.52
C THR A 164 -7.59 10.69 14.88
N VAL A 165 -7.74 9.73 13.97
CA VAL A 165 -8.59 8.55 14.14
C VAL A 165 -7.83 7.30 13.76
N TRP A 166 -7.93 6.27 14.59
CA TRP A 166 -7.29 4.98 14.33
C TRP A 166 -8.33 3.88 14.15
N VAL A 167 -8.13 3.04 13.14
CA VAL A 167 -9.02 1.94 12.77
C VAL A 167 -8.18 0.69 12.50
N ASP A 168 -8.39 -0.37 13.29
CA ASP A 168 -7.65 -1.63 13.19
C ASP A 168 -7.71 -2.26 11.79
N PHE A 169 -8.92 -2.39 11.25
CA PHE A 169 -9.20 -3.00 9.95
C PHE A 169 -10.31 -2.25 9.21
N PHE A 170 -10.21 -2.13 7.90
CA PHE A 170 -11.21 -1.46 7.05
C PHE A 170 -11.61 -2.39 5.88
N GLU A 171 -12.86 -2.86 5.90
CA GLU A 171 -13.38 -3.80 4.91
C GLU A 171 -13.65 -3.15 3.53
N LYS A 172 -13.88 -3.96 2.49
CA LYS A 172 -14.02 -3.46 1.10
C LYS A 172 -15.33 -2.73 0.85
N ASP A 173 -16.40 -3.28 1.40
CA ASP A 173 -17.76 -2.79 1.23
C ASP A 173 -18.24 -1.97 2.42
N GLU A 174 -17.29 -1.53 3.24
CA GLU A 174 -17.50 -0.65 4.38
C GLU A 174 -17.29 0.81 3.97
N GLU A 175 -18.04 1.69 4.64
CA GLU A 175 -17.83 3.12 4.64
C GLU A 175 -17.57 3.60 6.06
N ILE A 176 -16.51 4.38 6.22
CA ILE A 176 -16.14 4.98 7.49
C ILE A 176 -16.54 6.44 7.45
N LEU A 177 -17.37 6.85 8.41
CA LEU A 177 -17.72 8.24 8.62
C LEU A 177 -16.92 8.78 9.79
N ILE A 178 -16.10 9.80 9.52
CA ILE A 178 -15.34 10.50 10.55
C ILE A 178 -15.97 11.87 10.75
N PRO A 179 -16.56 12.16 11.94
CA PRO A 179 -17.14 13.46 12.22
C PRO A 179 -16.06 14.54 12.26
N LEU A 180 -16.33 15.65 11.58
CA LEU A 180 -15.41 16.77 11.48
C LEU A 180 -15.69 17.78 12.58
N CYS A 181 -15.65 17.36 13.84
CA CYS A 181 -15.92 18.27 14.96
C CYS A 181 -14.63 18.61 15.72
N SER A 182 -14.52 19.84 16.20
CA SER A 182 -13.42 20.24 17.10
C SER A 182 -13.92 21.07 18.29
N THR A 183 -13.39 20.74 19.47
CA THR A 183 -13.62 21.51 20.69
C THR A 183 -12.66 22.70 20.85
N LYS A 184 -11.62 22.78 20.00
CA LYS A 184 -10.64 23.88 20.04
C LYS A 184 -11.20 25.17 19.46
N PHE A 185 -12.13 25.06 18.50
CA PHE A 185 -12.78 26.23 17.91
C PHE A 185 -13.72 26.87 18.92
N LYS A 186 -13.26 27.96 19.54
CA LYS A 186 -14.08 28.87 20.31
C LYS A 186 -14.32 30.09 19.45
N LYS A 187 -15.58 30.42 19.17
CA LYS A 187 -15.88 31.75 18.67
C LYS A 187 -15.49 32.76 19.76
N ASP A 188 -14.75 33.79 19.36
CA ASP A 188 -14.79 35.06 20.09
C ASP A 188 -16.26 35.48 20.20
N GLN A 189 -16.64 36.04 21.35
CA GLN A 189 -18.01 36.08 21.92
C GLN A 189 -19.11 36.82 21.11
N GLN A 190 -18.93 37.07 19.82
CA GLN A 190 -19.92 37.74 18.96
C GLN A 190 -20.64 36.70 18.09
N GLY A 191 -21.84 36.32 18.54
CA GLY A 191 -22.74 35.41 17.84
C GLY A 191 -23.74 34.80 18.82
N THR A 192 -24.89 34.34 18.31
CA THR A 192 -25.85 33.59 19.15
C THR A 192 -25.23 32.26 19.60
N LYS A 193 -25.73 31.66 20.68
CA LYS A 193 -25.26 30.33 21.13
C LYS A 193 -25.38 29.27 20.02
N GLU A 194 -26.42 29.34 19.21
CA GLU A 194 -26.67 28.43 18.08
C GLU A 194 -25.57 28.56 17.00
N GLU A 195 -25.21 29.79 16.61
CA GLU A 195 -24.14 30.04 15.65
C GLU A 195 -22.74 29.64 16.15
N GLN A 196 -22.56 29.49 17.46
CA GLN A 196 -21.32 29.01 18.07
C GLN A 196 -21.23 27.48 18.06
N GLU A 197 -22.35 26.80 18.23
CA GLU A 197 -22.41 25.33 18.22
C GLU A 197 -22.35 24.76 16.80
N ASP A 198 -23.05 25.37 15.85
CA ASP A 198 -23.05 24.94 14.44
C ASP A 198 -21.64 24.93 13.85
N PHE A 199 -20.87 25.98 14.14
CA PHE A 199 -19.49 26.13 13.68
C PHE A 199 -18.52 25.05 14.19
N ARG A 200 -18.76 24.53 15.40
CA ARG A 200 -17.95 23.43 15.95
C ARG A 200 -18.25 22.09 15.29
N ARG A 201 -19.35 21.99 14.54
CA ARG A 201 -19.84 20.79 13.85
C ARG A 201 -19.61 20.84 12.34
N THR A 202 -19.29 22.02 11.78
CA THR A 202 -19.11 22.26 10.34
C THR A 202 -17.84 23.07 9.98
N PRO A 203 -16.65 22.68 10.49
CA PRO A 203 -15.42 23.43 10.22
C PRO A 203 -14.97 23.32 8.76
N PHE A 204 -14.11 24.26 8.35
CA PHE A 204 -13.42 24.18 7.07
C PHE A 204 -12.41 23.04 7.11
N VAL A 205 -12.33 22.26 6.03
CA VAL A 205 -11.33 21.19 5.93
C VAL A 205 -10.23 21.64 5.02
N LYS A 206 -8.98 21.50 5.48
CA LYS A 206 -7.78 21.76 4.68
C LYS A 206 -7.41 20.52 3.88
N GLU A 207 -7.22 19.41 4.59
CA GLU A 207 -6.72 18.17 4.02
C GLU A 207 -7.05 16.96 4.89
N ILE A 208 -7.04 15.78 4.28
CA ILE A 208 -7.07 14.49 4.94
C ILE A 208 -5.88 13.65 4.48
N GLN A 209 -5.22 13.02 5.44
CA GLN A 209 -4.18 12.04 5.23
C GLN A 209 -4.59 10.73 5.87
N ALA A 210 -4.29 9.60 5.22
CA ALA A 210 -4.42 8.30 5.84
C ALA A 210 -3.18 7.45 5.60
N LEU A 211 -2.62 6.89 6.67
CA LEU A 211 -1.58 5.87 6.62
C LEU A 211 -2.20 4.51 6.91
N TYR A 212 -1.92 3.50 6.09
CA TYR A 212 -2.47 2.15 6.29
C TYR A 212 -1.54 1.08 5.72
N GLU A 213 -1.75 -0.16 6.16
CA GLU A 213 -0.97 -1.31 5.73
C GLU A 213 -1.82 -2.27 4.87
N THR A 214 -1.25 -2.71 3.76
CA THR A 214 -1.83 -3.79 2.94
C THR A 214 -1.53 -5.15 3.55
N LEU A 215 -2.29 -6.18 3.19
CA LEU A 215 -1.97 -7.57 3.56
C LEU A 215 -0.60 -8.04 3.03
N GLY A 216 -0.09 -7.39 1.97
CA GLY A 216 1.26 -7.61 1.44
C GLY A 216 2.37 -6.96 2.26
N GLY A 217 2.03 -6.26 3.36
CA GLY A 217 2.96 -5.54 4.23
C GLY A 217 3.50 -4.24 3.61
N GLU A 218 2.84 -3.69 2.59
CA GLU A 218 3.18 -2.37 2.07
C GLU A 218 2.48 -1.30 2.91
N LYS A 219 3.22 -0.26 3.32
CA LYS A 219 2.66 0.95 3.90
C LYS A 219 2.21 1.87 2.79
N MET A 220 0.99 2.35 2.88
CA MET A 220 0.34 3.19 1.90
C MET A 220 -0.02 4.53 2.55
N ARG A 221 0.07 5.60 1.77
CA ARG A 221 -0.42 6.93 2.16
C ARG A 221 -1.48 7.39 1.17
N PHE A 222 -2.63 7.78 1.70
CA PHE A 222 -3.64 8.55 1.01
C PHE A 222 -3.50 10.02 1.43
N TYR A 223 -3.61 10.93 0.47
CA TYR A 223 -3.64 12.37 0.71
C TYR A 223 -4.72 12.99 -0.17
N GLN A 224 -5.50 13.89 0.41
CA GLN A 224 -6.41 14.75 -0.32
C GLN A 224 -6.40 16.14 0.30
N SER A 225 -6.20 17.16 -0.53
CA SER A 225 -6.23 18.57 -0.17
C SER A 225 -7.44 19.24 -0.81
N GLU A 226 -8.24 19.86 0.04
CA GLU A 226 -9.46 20.59 -0.37
C GLU A 226 -9.12 21.97 -0.91
N ILE A 227 -7.97 22.54 -0.52
CA ILE A 227 -7.49 23.84 -1.00
C ILE A 227 -6.91 23.69 -2.40
N GLU A 228 -6.06 22.69 -2.60
CA GLU A 228 -5.39 22.45 -3.88
C GLU A 228 -6.27 21.68 -4.86
N SER A 229 -7.40 21.14 -4.37
CA SER A 229 -8.26 20.23 -5.14
C SER A 229 -7.48 19.06 -5.72
N GLU A 230 -6.58 18.47 -4.94
CA GLU A 230 -5.74 17.36 -5.39
C GLU A 230 -5.92 16.13 -4.50
N ARG A 231 -5.81 14.95 -5.12
CA ARG A 231 -5.80 13.65 -4.44
C ARG A 231 -4.61 12.82 -4.92
N GLY A 232 -3.98 12.10 -3.99
CA GLY A 232 -2.93 11.15 -4.32
C GLY A 232 -2.87 9.92 -3.42
N HIS A 233 -2.30 8.85 -3.99
CA HIS A 233 -1.98 7.60 -3.29
C HIS A 233 -0.51 7.26 -3.51
N TYR A 234 0.15 6.87 -2.43
CA TYR A 234 1.59 6.69 -2.39
C TYR A 234 1.96 5.40 -1.66
N VAL A 235 3.06 4.76 -2.08
CA VAL A 235 3.72 3.72 -1.27
C VAL A 235 4.77 4.39 -0.39
N VAL A 236 4.73 4.12 0.91
CA VAL A 236 5.68 4.64 1.90
C VAL A 236 6.73 3.58 2.18
N GLY A 237 7.96 3.81 1.71
CA GLY A 237 9.15 3.03 2.02
C GLY A 237 10.31 3.94 2.38
N ASP A 238 11.54 3.58 1.97
CA ASP A 238 12.70 4.48 2.12
C ASP A 238 12.54 5.78 1.31
N LYS A 239 11.81 5.69 0.20
CA LYS A 239 11.35 6.81 -0.60
C LYS A 239 9.87 6.65 -0.88
N GLU A 240 9.16 7.75 -0.83
CA GLU A 240 7.76 7.76 -1.22
C GLU A 240 7.63 7.63 -2.75
N ILE A 241 6.76 6.72 -3.19
CA ILE A 241 6.49 6.47 -4.61
C ILE A 241 5.04 6.81 -4.89
N THR A 242 4.79 7.81 -5.74
CA THR A 242 3.45 8.14 -6.22
C THR A 242 2.90 7.04 -7.11
N ILE A 243 1.73 6.51 -6.77
CA ILE A 243 1.00 5.54 -7.60
C ILE A 243 -0.01 6.25 -8.49
N LEU A 244 -0.81 7.13 -7.88
CA LEU A 244 -1.89 7.86 -8.54
C LEU A 244 -1.92 9.27 -7.98
N ARG A 245 -2.08 10.26 -8.86
CA ARG A 245 -2.36 11.65 -8.49
C ARG A 245 -3.34 12.23 -9.51
N HIS A 246 -4.37 12.92 -9.05
CA HIS A 246 -5.36 13.54 -9.90
C HIS A 246 -6.04 14.72 -9.21
N ASP A 247 -6.57 15.63 -10.01
CA ASP A 247 -7.36 16.75 -9.54
C ASP A 247 -8.77 16.30 -9.17
N ILE A 248 -9.33 16.90 -8.13
CA ILE A 248 -10.67 16.66 -7.63
C ILE A 248 -11.60 17.73 -8.16
N GLN A 249 -12.67 17.31 -8.84
CA GLN A 249 -13.71 18.24 -9.29
C GLN A 249 -14.77 18.52 -8.21
N TYR A 250 -15.05 17.53 -7.36
CA TYR A 250 -16.09 17.61 -6.34
C TYR A 250 -15.62 16.95 -5.05
N THR A 251 -15.71 17.67 -3.93
CA THR A 251 -15.35 17.16 -2.61
C THR A 251 -16.54 16.99 -1.68
N LYS A 252 -17.73 17.44 -2.09
CA LYS A 252 -18.97 17.37 -1.32
C LYS A 252 -20.07 16.73 -2.16
N PHE A 253 -20.88 15.87 -1.55
CA PHE A 253 -22.08 15.34 -2.17
C PHE A 253 -23.27 15.49 -1.21
N ALA A 254 -24.47 15.67 -1.76
CA ALA A 254 -25.70 15.65 -1.00
C ALA A 254 -26.34 14.26 -1.12
N GLN A 255 -26.68 13.65 0.01
CA GLN A 255 -27.47 12.42 0.02
C GLN A 255 -28.93 12.81 -0.21
N ARG A 256 -29.54 12.37 -1.32
CA ARG A 256 -31.00 12.49 -1.47
C ARG A 256 -31.65 11.51 -0.50
N GLY A 257 -32.46 12.02 0.43
CA GLY A 257 -33.33 11.17 1.24
C GLY A 257 -34.31 10.44 0.33
N GLU A 258 -34.35 9.11 0.43
CA GLU A 258 -35.41 8.27 -0.16
C GLU A 258 -36.64 8.23 0.74
#